data_AF-U5E4U1-F1
#
_entry.id   AF-U5E4U1-F1
#
_cell.length_a   1.000
_cell.length_b   1.000
_cell.length_c   1.000
_cell.angle_alpha   90.00
_cell.angle_beta   90.00
_cell.angle_gamma   90.00
#
_symmetry.space_group_name_H-M   'P 1'
#
loop_
_entity.id
_entity.type
_entity.pdbx_description
1 polymer ?
#
loop_
_entity_poly.entity_id
_entity_poly.type
_entity_poly.pdbx_seq_one_letter_code
_entity_poly.pdbx_strand_id
1 'polypeptide(L)'
;MTWTDQHRRTEIVHTVLARAAIDPNDPALFDGLTDVDRLFGGPDGLVHALAYRWNNHLRAKLEQAEIEGHSAVEAYLELAAEQPALRAILDARAVTVQTTRDRALAR
;
A
#
# COMPACT_ATOMS: atom_id res chain seq x y z
N MET A 1 -6.97 -11.55 -18.32
CA MET A 1 -6.82 -11.89 -16.89
C MET A 1 -7.90 -12.91 -16.55
N THR A 2 -7.53 -14.04 -15.95
CA THR A 2 -8.47 -15.13 -15.62
C THR A 2 -9.05 -14.96 -14.21
N TRP A 3 -10.11 -15.71 -13.88
CA TRP A 3 -10.63 -15.80 -12.50
C TRP A 3 -9.55 -16.28 -11.52
N THR A 4 -8.77 -17.28 -11.91
CA THR A 4 -7.64 -17.80 -11.13
C THR A 4 -6.58 -16.73 -10.87
N ASP A 5 -6.23 -15.92 -11.88
CA ASP A 5 -5.29 -14.80 -11.69
C ASP A 5 -5.82 -13.78 -10.68
N GLN A 6 -7.13 -13.51 -10.71
CA GLN A 6 -7.74 -12.56 -9.77
C GLN A 6 -7.67 -13.07 -8.32
N HIS A 7 -7.99 -14.35 -8.08
CA HIS A 7 -7.82 -14.96 -6.75
C HIS A 7 -6.36 -14.94 -6.29
N ARG A 8 -5.42 -15.27 -7.18
CA ARG A 8 -4.00 -15.25 -6.85
C ARG A 8 -3.49 -13.86 -6.48
N ARG A 9 -3.92 -12.83 -7.20
CA ARG A 9 -3.64 -11.42 -6.86
C ARG A 9 -4.16 -11.07 -5.48
N THR A 10 -5.38 -11.48 -5.16
CA THR A 10 -6.01 -11.25 -3.85
C THR A 10 -5.24 -11.94 -2.72
N GLU A 11 -4.83 -13.21 -2.90
CA GLU A 11 -4.03 -13.96 -1.94
C GLU A 11 -2.68 -13.28 -1.64
N ILE A 12 -1.96 -12.83 -2.68
CA ILE A 12 -0.69 -12.11 -2.54
C ILE A 12 -0.89 -10.83 -1.72
N VAL A 13 -1.91 -10.04 -2.04
CA VAL A 13 -2.24 -8.81 -1.31
C VAL A 13 -2.54 -9.11 0.16
N HIS A 14 -3.39 -10.11 0.44
CA HIS A 14 -3.70 -10.49 1.83
C HIS A 14 -2.48 -10.97 2.60
N THR A 15 -1.60 -11.75 1.95
CA THR A 15 -0.38 -12.26 2.57
C THR A 15 0.54 -11.11 2.99
N VAL A 16 0.77 -10.15 2.10
CA VAL A 16 1.63 -8.99 2.40
C VAL A 16 1.02 -8.10 3.48
N LEU A 17 -0.29 -7.85 3.44
CA LEU A 17 -0.97 -7.07 4.48
C LEU A 17 -0.91 -7.78 5.85
N ALA A 18 -1.04 -9.11 5.88
CA ALA A 18 -0.93 -9.89 7.11
C ALA A 18 0.49 -9.83 7.69
N ARG A 19 1.53 -9.91 6.85
CA ARG A 19 2.93 -9.75 7.28
C ARG A 19 3.22 -8.33 7.78
N ALA A 20 2.75 -7.31 7.05
CA ALA A 20 2.94 -5.90 7.42
C ALA A 20 2.19 -5.50 8.70
N ALA A 21 1.12 -6.22 9.06
CA ALA A 21 0.47 -6.05 10.35
C ALA A 21 1.36 -6.48 11.53
N ILE A 22 2.37 -7.32 11.30
CA ILE A 22 3.38 -7.71 12.29
C ILE A 22 4.56 -6.74 12.25
N ASP A 23 5.20 -6.60 11.08
CA ASP A 23 6.27 -5.63 10.85
C ASP A 23 6.26 -5.12 9.39
N PRO A 24 5.87 -3.85 9.15
CA PRO A 24 5.86 -3.26 7.81
C PRO A 24 7.26 -2.96 7.26
N ASN A 25 8.30 -2.96 8.11
CA ASN A 25 9.69 -2.70 7.73
C ASN A 25 10.50 -3.97 7.51
N ASP A 26 9.90 -5.15 7.70
CA ASP A 26 10.58 -6.44 7.50
C ASP A 26 11.21 -6.50 6.10
N PRO A 27 12.55 -6.70 5.98
CA PRO A 27 13.19 -6.84 4.68
C PRO A 27 12.65 -8.04 3.88
N ALA A 28 12.11 -9.06 4.55
CA ALA A 28 11.52 -10.26 3.94
C ALA A 28 10.01 -10.14 3.66
N LEU A 29 9.43 -8.93 3.79
CA LEU A 29 7.99 -8.70 3.63
C LEU A 29 7.42 -9.29 2.32
N PHE A 30 8.20 -9.23 1.23
CA PHE A 30 7.81 -9.68 -0.10
C PHE A 30 8.38 -11.06 -0.49
N ASP A 31 9.08 -11.74 0.41
CA ASP A 31 9.77 -12.98 0.09
C ASP A 31 8.79 -14.16 -0.05
N GLY A 32 9.12 -15.09 -0.96
CA GLY A 32 8.33 -16.31 -1.17
C GLY A 32 6.95 -16.09 -1.78
N LEU A 33 6.66 -14.89 -2.32
CA LEU A 33 5.40 -14.61 -3.02
C LEU A 33 5.44 -15.16 -4.45
N THR A 34 5.02 -16.41 -4.63
CA THR A 34 4.86 -17.00 -5.96
C THR A 34 3.96 -16.13 -6.84
N ASP A 35 4.28 -16.03 -8.13
CA ASP A 35 3.57 -15.23 -9.14
C ASP A 35 3.64 -13.69 -8.97
N VAL A 36 4.34 -13.14 -7.98
CA VAL A 36 4.42 -11.67 -7.80
C VAL A 36 5.03 -10.98 -9.03
N ASP A 37 6.05 -11.59 -9.64
CA ASP A 37 6.67 -11.08 -10.87
C ASP A 37 5.71 -11.08 -12.05
N ARG A 38 4.99 -12.20 -12.25
CA ARG A 38 4.04 -12.36 -13.36
C ARG A 38 2.81 -11.48 -13.21
N LEU A 39 2.26 -11.39 -12.00
CA LEU A 39 0.96 -10.75 -11.75
C LEU A 39 1.08 -9.27 -11.42
N PHE A 40 2.19 -8.83 -10.84
CA PHE A 40 2.38 -7.44 -10.45
C PHE A 40 3.58 -6.77 -11.12
N GLY A 41 4.46 -7.51 -11.79
CA GLY A 41 5.73 -6.97 -12.27
C GLY A 41 6.79 -6.87 -11.16
N GLY A 42 6.64 -7.69 -10.11
CA GLY A 42 7.55 -7.78 -8.98
C GLY A 42 7.06 -7.00 -7.74
N PRO A 43 7.86 -6.96 -6.67
CA PRO A 43 7.49 -6.29 -5.41
C PRO A 43 7.13 -4.82 -5.57
N ASP A 44 7.85 -4.07 -6.40
CA ASP A 44 7.57 -2.65 -6.65
C ASP A 44 6.21 -2.46 -7.33
N GLY A 45 5.88 -3.32 -8.29
CA GLY A 45 4.57 -3.30 -8.93
C GLY A 45 3.42 -3.66 -7.98
N LEU A 46 3.67 -4.52 -6.99
CA LEU A 46 2.71 -4.78 -5.91
C LEU A 46 2.53 -3.54 -5.03
N VAL A 47 3.62 -2.86 -4.65
CA VAL A 47 3.55 -1.60 -3.89
C VAL A 47 2.79 -0.52 -4.67
N HIS A 48 3.02 -0.40 -5.98
CA HIS A 48 2.24 0.50 -6.83
C HIS A 48 0.76 0.16 -6.86
N ALA A 49 0.39 -1.12 -6.92
CA ALA A 49 -1.00 -1.55 -6.86
C ALA A 49 -1.65 -1.21 -5.50
N LEU A 50 -0.91 -1.35 -4.40
CA LEU A 50 -1.34 -0.95 -3.05
C LEU A 50 -1.52 0.56 -2.93
N ALA A 51 -0.59 1.36 -3.47
CA ALA A 51 -0.69 2.81 -3.50
C ALA A 51 -1.89 3.28 -4.34
N TYR A 52 -2.13 2.65 -5.49
CA TYR A 52 -3.31 2.91 -6.31
C TYR A 52 -4.61 2.62 -5.55
N ARG A 53 -4.69 1.48 -4.86
CA ARG A 53 -5.83 1.11 -4.02
C ARG A 53 -6.08 2.15 -2.91
N TRP A 54 -5.03 2.57 -2.21
CA TRP A 54 -5.10 3.60 -1.18
C TRP A 54 -5.65 4.91 -1.73
N ASN A 55 -5.06 5.41 -2.82
CA ASN A 55 -5.46 6.69 -3.43
C ASN A 55 -6.91 6.66 -3.92
N ASN A 56 -7.36 5.56 -4.52
CA ASN A 56 -8.73 5.44 -4.97
C ASN A 56 -9.74 5.46 -3.81
N HIS A 57 -9.44 4.77 -2.69
CA HIS A 57 -10.31 4.79 -1.52
C HIS A 57 -10.26 6.14 -0.79
N LEU A 58 -9.08 6.75 -0.67
CA LEU A 58 -8.92 8.07 -0.09
C LEU A 58 -9.73 9.11 -0.85
N ARG A 59 -9.69 9.09 -2.19
CA ARG A 59 -10.52 9.98 -3.00
C ARG A 59 -12.02 9.82 -2.68
N ALA A 60 -12.51 8.59 -2.59
CA ALA A 60 -13.91 8.34 -2.22
C ALA A 60 -14.25 8.84 -0.80
N LYS A 61 -13.38 8.61 0.19
CA LYS A 61 -13.55 9.11 1.56
C LYS A 61 -13.56 10.65 1.62
N LEU A 62 -12.71 11.31 0.83
CA LEU A 62 -12.67 12.77 0.74
C LEU A 62 -13.93 13.34 0.09
N GLU A 63 -14.39 12.75 -1.01
CA GLU A 63 -15.65 13.13 -1.67
C GLU A 63 -16.83 12.98 -0.70
N GLN A 64 -16.87 11.90 0.09
CA GLN A 64 -17.92 11.69 1.09
C GLN A 64 -17.83 12.67 2.26
N ALA A 65 -16.62 12.96 2.75
CA ALA A 65 -16.43 13.94 3.83
C ALA A 65 -16.87 15.35 3.42
N GLU A 66 -16.63 15.74 2.16
CA GLU A 66 -17.13 17.02 1.62
C GLU A 66 -18.66 17.09 1.66
N ILE A 67 -19.35 15.99 1.31
CA ILE A 67 -20.82 15.89 1.36
C ILE A 67 -21.34 15.96 2.79
N GLU A 68 -20.65 15.32 3.74
CA GLU A 68 -21.04 15.22 5.15
C GLU A 68 -20.60 16.41 6.01
N GLY A 69 -19.75 17.29 5.49
CA GLY A 69 -19.18 18.43 6.22
C GLY A 69 -18.04 18.05 7.18
N HIS A 70 -17.43 16.88 6.99
CA HIS A 70 -16.23 16.43 7.73
C HIS A 70 -14.95 16.99 7.09
N SER A 71 -13.89 17.11 7.89
CA SER A 71 -12.59 17.57 7.36
C SER A 71 -11.87 16.48 6.57
N ALA A 72 -11.03 16.90 5.61
CA ALA A 72 -10.15 15.99 4.87
C ALA A 72 -9.19 15.20 5.79
N VAL A 73 -8.79 15.79 6.92
CA VAL A 73 -7.93 15.15 7.92
C VAL A 73 -8.67 14.02 8.63
N GLU A 74 -9.92 14.23 9.04
CA GLU A 74 -10.74 13.19 9.66
C GLU A 74 -10.95 12.00 8.72
N ALA A 75 -11.30 12.25 7.45
CA ALA A 75 -11.45 11.22 6.44
C ALA A 75 -10.16 10.42 6.19
N TYR A 76 -9.01 11.10 6.17
CA TYR A 76 -7.71 10.44 6.06
C TYR A 76 -7.41 9.54 7.28
N LEU A 77 -7.64 10.05 8.50
CA LEU A 77 -7.38 9.32 9.73
C LEU A 77 -8.31 8.11 9.88
N GLU A 78 -9.57 8.25 9.50
CA GLU A 78 -10.54 7.15 9.45
C GLU A 78 -10.06 6.05 8.50
N LEU A 79 -9.69 6.40 7.26
CA LEU A 79 -9.17 5.43 6.29
C LEU A 79 -7.88 4.75 6.77
N ALA A 80 -6.99 5.50 7.42
CA ALA A 80 -5.76 4.96 8.00
C ALA A 80 -6.07 3.95 9.12
N ALA A 81 -7.09 4.22 9.94
CA ALA A 81 -7.56 3.32 10.99
C ALA A 81 -8.27 2.07 10.44
N GLU A 82 -8.98 2.20 9.31
CA GLU A 82 -9.61 1.06 8.61
C GLU A 82 -8.58 0.14 7.93
N GLN A 83 -7.47 0.70 7.44
CA GLN A 83 -6.46 -0.03 6.67
C GLN A 83 -5.03 0.23 7.21
N PRO A 84 -4.73 -0.10 8.48
CA PRO A 84 -3.49 0.28 9.14
C PRO A 84 -2.26 -0.38 8.49
N ALA A 85 -2.34 -1.67 8.13
CA ALA A 85 -1.24 -2.38 7.49
C ALA A 85 -0.91 -1.81 6.09
N LEU A 86 -1.93 -1.40 5.33
CA LEU A 86 -1.74 -0.78 4.01
C LEU A 86 -1.04 0.57 4.16
N ARG A 87 -1.53 1.42 5.08
CA ARG A 87 -0.93 2.73 5.37
C ARG A 87 0.54 2.57 5.79
N ALA A 88 0.81 1.64 6.70
CA ALA A 88 2.15 1.36 7.22
C ALA A 88 3.15 0.93 6.13
N ILE A 89 2.73 0.10 5.17
CA ILE A 89 3.58 -0.25 4.00
C ILE A 89 3.94 1.02 3.23
N LEU A 90 2.97 1.89 2.93
CA LEU A 90 3.21 3.10 2.14
C LEU A 90 4.13 4.08 2.88
N ASP A 91 3.97 4.22 4.20
CA ASP A 91 4.84 5.05 5.03
C ASP A 91 6.29 4.56 5.05
N ALA A 92 6.49 3.25 5.27
CA ALA A 92 7.82 2.64 5.27
C ALA A 92 8.59 2.87 3.95
N ARG A 93 7.87 2.88 2.81
CA ARG A 93 8.49 3.10 1.49
C ARG A 93 8.66 4.58 1.15
N ALA A 94 7.77 5.47 1.61
CA ALA A 94 7.95 6.91 1.46
C ALA A 94 9.22 7.42 2.16
N VAL A 95 9.47 6.95 3.39
CA VAL A 95 10.69 7.28 4.17
C VAL A 95 11.96 6.78 3.45
N THR A 96 11.91 5.58 2.85
CA THR A 96 13.04 4.98 2.14
C THR A 96 13.44 5.79 0.89
N VAL A 97 12.44 6.25 0.11
CA VAL A 97 12.67 7.07 -1.09
C VAL A 97 13.26 8.43 -0.72
N GLN A 98 12.73 9.08 0.33
CA GLN A 98 13.24 10.37 0.80
C GLN A 98 14.70 10.24 1.28
N THR A 99 15.00 9.22 2.08
CA THR A 99 16.36 8.97 2.59
C THR A 99 17.37 8.74 1.46
N THR A 100 16.98 8.00 0.41
CA THR A 100 17.84 7.73 -0.75
C THR A 100 18.10 9.01 -1.54
N ARG A 101 17.07 9.83 -1.75
CA ARG A 101 17.15 11.11 -2.44
C ARG A 101 18.06 12.09 -1.68
N ASP A 102 17.88 12.22 -0.37
CA ASP A 102 18.69 13.13 0.46
C ASP A 102 20.17 12.74 0.43
N ARG A 103 20.48 11.44 0.45
CA ARG A 103 21.86 10.94 0.29
C ARG A 103 22.47 11.21 -1.09
N ALA A 104 21.65 11.18 -2.15
CA ALA A 104 22.10 11.46 -3.50
C ALA A 104 22.36 12.96 -3.73
N LEU A 105 21.59 13.84 -3.08
CA LEU A 105 21.73 15.29 -3.18
C LEU A 105 22.84 15.88 -2.28
N ALA A 106 23.33 15.11 -1.31
CA ALA A 106 24.43 15.48 -0.42
C ALA A 106 25.85 15.17 -0.98
N ARG A 107 25.95 14.74 -2.24
CA ARG A 107 27.20 14.45 -2.97
C ARG A 107 27.38 15.44 -4.11
#